data_AF-A0A841IS60-F1
#
_entry.id   AF-A0A841IS60-F1
#
_cell.length_a   1.000
_cell.length_b   1.000
_cell.length_c   1.000
_cell.angle_alpha   90.00
_cell.angle_beta   90.00
_cell.angle_gamma   90.00
#
_symmetry.space_group_name_H-M   'P 1'
#
loop_
_entity.id
_entity.type
_entity.pdbx_description
1 polymer ?
#
loop_
_entity_poly.entity_id
_entity_poly.type
_entity_poly.pdbx_seq_one_letter_code
_entity_poly.pdbx_strand_id
1 'polypeptide(L)'
;MTSHPDVEALAFFAEELLEPAEERTVADHLQTCTACATALDELSEVSRALADVPLPSLPQDVADLLDQRVATAVRERSAQRTEEGRAPAGPPPAERPGGATVVPISRARRRGFHMPGLLLVAAAAVVVGGGGAMLYNGVLADRGAETGAAAPLMESSPEHSEPDTAQSYRPVVVGSGTAYTEAGLADQAAEVLAAGTAFEQGPGIQENTRYSPEGCAAALGEQLGTRFTLVDDAGYEGAPAWVLFAPEGEKVDVYVVGTDCTGDANTDVLAFETVEAP
;
A
#
# COMPACT_ATOMS: atom_id res chain seq x y z
N MET A 1 11.35 25.32 6.89
CA MET A 1 10.01 24.75 7.02
C MET A 1 10.08 23.40 6.35
N THR A 2 10.46 22.38 7.12
CA THR A 2 10.51 21.00 6.62
C THR A 2 9.09 20.48 6.63
N SER A 3 8.59 20.07 5.46
CA SER A 3 7.31 19.35 5.38
C SER A 3 7.40 18.13 6.29
N HIS A 4 6.36 17.88 7.08
CA HIS A 4 6.25 16.63 7.82
C HIS A 4 5.93 15.50 6.82
N PRO A 5 6.42 14.26 7.06
CA PRO A 5 5.88 13.08 6.41
C PRO A 5 4.36 13.02 6.66
N ASP A 6 3.62 12.59 5.64
CA ASP A 6 2.20 12.29 5.83
C ASP A 6 2.02 11.03 6.69
N VAL A 7 0.78 10.80 7.10
CA VAL A 7 0.42 9.68 7.99
C VAL A 7 0.60 8.34 7.28
N GLU A 8 0.38 8.28 5.96
CA GLU A 8 0.55 7.06 5.16
C GLU A 8 2.02 6.63 5.12
N ALA A 9 2.95 7.56 4.89
CA ALA A 9 4.39 7.32 4.93
C ALA A 9 4.85 6.89 6.33
N LEU A 10 4.27 7.42 7.41
CA LEU A 10 4.55 6.96 8.76
C LEU A 10 4.03 5.53 9.01
N ALA A 11 2.85 5.19 8.50
CA ALA A 11 2.31 3.84 8.59
C ALA A 11 3.15 2.84 7.77
N PHE A 12 3.55 3.19 6.56
CA PHE A 12 4.46 2.37 5.75
C PHE A 12 5.84 2.24 6.37
N PHE A 13 6.34 3.29 7.04
CA PHE A 13 7.58 3.20 7.80
C PHE A 13 7.46 2.20 8.97
N ALA A 14 6.34 2.22 9.70
CA ALA A 14 6.08 1.31 10.82
C ALA A 14 6.06 -0.17 10.39
N GLU A 15 5.55 -0.44 9.19
CA GLU A 15 5.40 -1.79 8.64
C GLU A 15 6.57 -2.19 7.71
N GLU A 16 7.65 -1.40 7.67
CA GLU A 16 8.85 -1.62 6.83
C GLU A 16 8.54 -1.74 5.31
N LEU A 17 7.54 -0.99 4.84
CA LEU A 17 7.06 -1.02 3.45
C LEU A 17 7.60 0.10 2.55
N LEU A 18 8.39 1.02 3.10
CA LEU A 18 8.98 2.12 2.33
C LEU A 18 10.17 1.66 1.48
N GLU A 19 10.39 2.36 0.37
CA GLU A 19 11.61 2.20 -0.40
C GLU A 19 12.84 2.63 0.43
N PRO A 20 14.00 1.96 0.31
CA PRO A 20 15.13 2.17 1.23
C PRO A 20 15.65 3.62 1.29
N ALA A 21 15.44 4.42 0.25
CA ALA A 21 15.84 5.84 0.24
C ALA A 21 14.85 6.73 1.01
N GLU A 22 13.56 6.41 0.92
CA GLU A 22 12.48 7.10 1.61
C GLU A 22 12.48 6.76 3.10
N GLU A 23 12.65 5.48 3.43
CA GLU A 23 12.78 4.99 4.81
C GLU A 23 13.87 5.74 5.57
N ARG A 24 15.07 5.93 4.97
CA ARG A 24 16.16 6.71 5.59
C ARG A 24 15.77 8.16 5.81
N THR A 25 15.06 8.75 4.86
CA THR A 25 14.62 10.15 4.94
C THR A 25 13.61 10.34 6.07
N VAL A 26 12.65 9.43 6.20
CA VAL A 26 11.67 9.42 7.29
C VAL A 26 12.36 9.15 8.63
N ALA A 27 13.27 8.17 8.71
CA ALA A 27 14.04 7.87 9.91
C ALA A 27 14.86 9.08 10.39
N ASP A 28 15.54 9.79 9.49
CA ASP A 28 16.29 11.00 9.81
C ASP A 28 15.36 12.13 10.31
N HIS A 29 14.17 12.27 9.73
CA HIS A 29 13.17 13.22 10.20
C HIS A 29 12.69 12.89 11.62
N LEU A 30 12.36 11.63 11.88
CA LEU A 30 11.88 11.14 13.18
C LEU A 30 12.87 11.38 14.32
N GLN A 31 14.18 11.37 14.04
CA GLN A 31 15.20 11.72 15.04
C GLN A 31 15.13 13.18 15.51
N THR A 32 14.50 14.07 14.73
CA THR A 32 14.49 15.51 14.99
C THR A 32 13.10 16.10 15.23
N CYS A 33 12.03 15.37 14.87
CA CYS A 33 10.65 15.81 15.02
C CYS A 33 9.87 14.95 16.01
N THR A 34 9.63 15.49 17.21
CA THR A 34 8.88 14.79 18.26
C THR A 34 7.42 14.55 17.88
N ALA A 35 6.79 15.45 17.12
CA ALA A 35 5.41 15.28 16.68
C ALA A 35 5.23 14.03 15.81
N CYS A 36 6.12 13.83 14.81
CA CYS A 36 6.10 12.63 13.98
C CYS A 36 6.47 11.37 14.76
N ALA A 37 7.38 11.47 15.73
CA ALA A 37 7.72 10.35 16.61
C ALA A 37 6.53 9.91 17.48
N THR A 38 5.75 10.86 18.00
CA THR A 38 4.51 10.57 18.74
C THR A 38 3.46 9.95 17.85
N ALA A 39 3.23 10.49 16.65
CA ALA A 39 2.28 9.92 15.70
C ALA A 39 2.63 8.48 15.30
N LEU A 40 3.93 8.17 15.13
CA LEU A 40 4.39 6.81 14.87
C LEU A 40 4.12 5.86 16.05
N ASP A 41 4.29 6.33 17.29
CA ASP A 41 4.03 5.53 18.50
C ASP A 41 2.54 5.18 18.62
N GLU A 42 1.64 6.15 18.36
CA GLU A 42 0.18 5.95 18.33
C GLU A 42 -0.23 4.91 17.27
N LEU A 43 0.36 4.94 16.07
CA LEU A 43 0.12 3.93 15.05
C LEU A 43 0.62 2.54 15.51
N SER A 44 1.79 2.47 16.14
CA SER A 44 2.35 1.20 16.64
C SER A 44 1.53 0.58 17.78
N GLU A 45 0.76 1.39 18.50
CA GLU A 45 -0.14 0.93 19.56
C GLU A 45 -1.25 0.04 19.01
N VAL A 46 -1.77 0.34 17.81
CA VAL A 46 -2.79 -0.47 17.15
C VAL A 46 -2.24 -1.85 16.82
N SER A 47 -1.08 -1.94 16.19
CA SER A 47 -0.44 -3.23 15.86
C SER A 47 -0.13 -4.04 17.13
N ARG A 48 0.26 -3.38 18.22
CA ARG A 48 0.48 -4.03 19.53
C ARG A 48 -0.82 -4.58 20.13
N ALA A 49 -1.91 -3.82 20.07
CA ALA A 49 -3.22 -4.27 20.55
C ALA A 49 -3.74 -5.47 19.76
N LEU A 50 -3.50 -5.51 18.44
CA LEU A 50 -3.83 -6.67 17.61
C LEU A 50 -2.95 -7.89 17.90
N ALA A 51 -1.69 -7.69 18.28
CA ALA A 51 -0.78 -8.77 18.64
C ALA A 51 -1.14 -9.46 19.96
N ASP A 52 -1.86 -8.79 20.86
CA ASP A 52 -2.33 -9.36 22.14
C ASP A 52 -3.51 -10.34 21.97
N VAL A 53 -4.07 -10.46 20.76
CA VAL A 53 -5.13 -11.42 20.47
C VAL A 53 -4.59 -12.86 20.65
N PRO A 54 -5.30 -13.73 21.41
CA PRO A 54 -4.86 -15.10 21.64
C PRO A 54 -4.60 -15.86 20.34
N LEU A 55 -3.34 -16.23 20.13
CA LEU A 55 -2.91 -16.98 18.96
C LEU A 55 -3.30 -18.46 19.09
N PRO A 56 -3.65 -19.15 17.99
CA PRO A 56 -3.78 -20.60 18.00
C PRO A 56 -2.43 -21.25 18.34
N SER A 57 -2.47 -22.40 19.02
CA SER A 57 -1.25 -23.12 19.37
C SER A 57 -0.52 -23.60 18.11
N LEU A 58 0.79 -23.33 18.05
CA LEU A 58 1.67 -23.85 17.00
C LEU A 58 1.67 -25.40 17.04
N PRO A 59 1.56 -26.09 15.88
CA PRO A 59 1.77 -27.53 15.81
C PRO A 59 3.14 -27.94 16.37
N GLN A 60 3.18 -29.01 17.16
CA GLN A 60 4.39 -29.41 17.89
C GLN A 60 5.54 -29.84 16.96
N ASP A 61 5.23 -30.47 15.84
CA ASP A 61 6.20 -30.86 14.82
C ASP A 61 6.92 -29.65 14.20
N VAL A 62 6.21 -28.53 14.01
CA VAL A 62 6.80 -27.27 13.54
C VAL A 62 7.70 -26.66 14.62
N ALA A 63 7.27 -26.68 15.88
CA ALA A 63 8.09 -26.20 17.00
C ALA A 63 9.40 -26.99 17.11
N ASP A 64 9.33 -28.33 17.09
CA ASP A 64 10.49 -29.22 17.16
C ASP A 64 11.46 -28.98 15.99
N LEU A 65 10.93 -28.76 14.79
CA LEU A 65 11.74 -28.47 13.61
C LEU A 65 12.49 -27.13 13.77
N LEU A 66 11.82 -26.08 14.26
CA LEU A 66 12.43 -24.78 14.51
C LEU A 66 13.55 -24.90 15.54
N ASP A 67 13.32 -25.59 16.65
CA ASP A 67 14.32 -25.82 17.70
C ASP A 67 15.54 -26.59 17.16
N GLN A 68 15.31 -27.61 16.33
CA GLN A 68 16.39 -28.37 15.69
C GLN A 68 17.22 -27.49 14.75
N ARG A 69 16.58 -26.63 13.95
CA ARG A 69 17.24 -25.71 13.02
C ARG A 69 18.06 -24.66 13.76
N VAL A 70 17.50 -24.07 14.81
CA VAL A 70 18.19 -23.09 15.66
C VAL A 70 19.40 -23.74 16.34
N ALA A 71 19.23 -24.93 16.95
CA ALA A 71 20.33 -25.64 17.60
C ALA A 71 21.47 -25.96 16.62
N THR A 72 21.14 -26.31 15.37
CA THR A 72 22.14 -26.56 14.33
C THR A 72 22.85 -25.28 13.91
N ALA A 73 22.13 -24.20 13.64
CA ALA A 73 22.72 -22.91 13.27
C ALA A 73 23.62 -22.33 14.37
N VAL A 74 23.30 -22.57 15.64
CA VAL A 74 24.15 -22.19 16.78
C VAL A 74 25.44 -23.00 16.79
N ARG A 75 25.38 -24.32 16.57
CA ARG A 75 26.58 -25.18 16.48
C ARG A 75 27.48 -24.74 15.32
N GLU A 76 26.92 -24.49 14.14
CA GLU A 76 27.67 -24.02 12.97
C GLU A 76 28.38 -22.69 13.24
N ARG A 77 27.67 -21.69 13.80
CA ARG A 77 28.28 -20.42 14.22
C ARG A 77 29.36 -20.56 15.30
N SER A 78 29.26 -21.58 16.15
CA SER A 78 30.30 -21.87 17.17
C SER A 78 31.53 -22.56 16.58
N ALA A 79 31.34 -23.46 15.61
CA ALA A 79 32.43 -24.12 14.89
C ALA A 79 33.21 -23.13 14.02
N GLN A 80 32.51 -22.27 13.26
CA GLN A 80 33.13 -21.22 12.44
C GLN A 80 33.99 -20.27 13.29
N ARG A 81 33.49 -19.84 14.47
CA ARG A 81 34.28 -19.03 15.41
C ARG A 81 35.52 -19.76 15.95
N THR A 82 35.47 -21.07 16.08
CA THR A 82 36.61 -21.88 16.53
C THR A 82 37.67 -22.04 15.43
N GLU A 83 37.25 -22.08 14.16
CA GLU A 83 38.15 -22.14 13.01
C GLU A 83 38.83 -20.79 12.72
N GLU A 84 38.10 -19.68 12.82
CA GLU A 84 38.66 -18.32 12.66
C GLU A 84 39.59 -17.93 13.83
N GLY A 85 39.36 -18.50 15.02
CA GLY A 85 40.28 -18.44 16.17
C GLY A 85 41.49 -19.38 16.06
N ARG A 86 41.55 -20.24 15.03
CA ARG A 86 42.65 -21.17 14.75
C ARG A 86 43.55 -20.68 13.60
N ALA A 87 43.70 -19.37 13.44
CA ALA A 87 44.91 -18.86 12.80
C ALA A 87 46.13 -19.37 13.60
N PRO A 88 47.23 -19.80 12.94
CA PRO A 88 48.38 -20.32 13.65
C PRO A 88 48.87 -19.28 14.65
N ALA A 89 49.02 -19.69 15.90
CA ALA A 89 49.69 -18.90 16.93
C ALA A 89 51.05 -18.49 16.38
N GLY A 90 51.18 -17.23 15.95
CA GLY A 90 52.46 -16.57 15.88
C GLY A 90 53.14 -16.68 17.26
N PRO A 91 54.48 -16.61 17.31
CA PRO A 91 55.23 -16.78 18.56
C PRO A 91 54.66 -15.86 19.65
N PRO A 92 54.65 -16.30 20.92
CA PRO A 92 53.99 -15.57 21.99
C PRO A 92 54.58 -14.16 22.08
N PRO A 93 53.75 -13.10 22.12
CA PRO A 93 54.24 -11.76 22.38
C PRO A 93 54.76 -11.73 23.83
N ALA A 94 56.00 -11.27 23.99
CA ALA A 94 56.60 -11.06 25.29
C ALA A 94 55.71 -10.15 26.16
N GLU A 95 55.45 -10.60 27.39
CA GLU A 95 54.77 -9.82 28.42
C GLU A 95 55.42 -8.44 28.58
N ARG A 96 54.64 -7.38 28.36
CA ARG A 96 54.89 -6.04 28.90
C ARG A 96 53.58 -5.39 29.33
N PRO A 97 53.61 -4.56 30.39
CA PRO A 97 52.47 -4.31 31.26
C PRO A 97 51.47 -3.31 30.69
N GLY A 98 50.20 -3.55 31.02
CA GLY A 98 49.14 -2.55 31.25
C GLY A 98 49.03 -1.35 30.31
N GLY A 99 48.14 -1.45 29.32
CA GLY A 99 47.63 -0.29 28.59
C GLY A 99 46.76 -0.73 27.42
N ALA A 100 45.44 -0.54 27.52
CA ALA A 100 44.51 -0.82 26.43
C ALA A 100 44.79 0.14 25.25
N THR A 101 45.50 -0.35 24.24
CA THR A 101 45.75 0.37 22.99
C THR A 101 44.57 0.15 22.03
N VAL A 102 43.70 1.16 21.94
CA VAL A 102 42.67 1.27 20.91
C VAL A 102 43.34 1.55 19.56
N VAL A 103 43.12 0.69 18.57
CA VAL A 103 43.56 0.93 17.19
C VAL A 103 42.45 1.70 16.46
N PRO A 104 42.74 2.85 15.85
CA PRO A 104 41.74 3.54 15.02
C PRO A 104 41.49 2.76 13.72
N ILE A 105 40.22 2.51 13.42
CA ILE A 105 39.78 2.15 12.07
C ILE A 105 40.10 3.33 11.16
N SER A 106 41.23 3.23 10.46
CA SER A 106 41.59 4.15 9.39
C SER A 106 41.68 3.40 8.07
N ARG A 107 40.60 3.59 7.30
CA ARG A 107 40.48 3.68 5.84
C ARG A 107 41.22 2.61 5.01
N ALA A 108 40.39 1.77 4.39
CA ALA A 108 40.68 0.88 3.28
C ALA A 108 41.73 1.46 2.32
N ARG A 109 42.97 0.98 2.45
CA ARG A 109 44.05 1.22 1.50
C ARG A 109 43.87 0.21 0.37
N ARG A 110 43.31 0.67 -0.76
CA ARG A 110 43.30 -0.06 -2.03
C ARG A 110 44.74 -0.50 -2.34
N ARG A 111 45.00 -1.80 -2.28
CA ARG A 111 46.29 -2.39 -2.63
C ARG A 111 46.10 -3.11 -3.96
N GLY A 112 46.75 -2.57 -4.99
CA GLY A 112 46.68 -3.06 -6.36
C GLY A 112 47.10 -4.52 -6.47
N PHE A 113 46.31 -5.28 -7.20
CA PHE A 113 46.61 -6.65 -7.56
C PHE A 113 47.10 -6.65 -9.01
N HIS A 114 48.39 -6.92 -9.18
CA HIS A 114 48.99 -7.25 -10.47
C HIS A 114 48.64 -8.71 -10.79
N MET A 115 47.98 -8.97 -11.91
CA MET A 115 47.85 -10.31 -12.50
C MET A 115 48.55 -10.31 -13.86
N PRO A 116 49.59 -11.14 -14.08
CA PRO A 116 50.01 -11.53 -15.42
C PRO A 116 49.09 -12.66 -15.92
N GLY A 117 48.62 -12.54 -17.16
CA GLY A 117 47.58 -13.40 -17.72
C GLY A 117 48.06 -14.77 -18.23
N LEU A 118 47.09 -15.64 -18.54
CA LEU A 118 47.24 -16.79 -19.44
C LEU A 118 45.88 -17.13 -20.12
N LEU A 119 45.94 -17.12 -21.47
CA LEU A 119 45.35 -18.03 -22.46
C LEU A 119 43.83 -18.28 -22.64
N LEU A 120 43.36 -17.74 -23.77
CA LEU A 120 42.35 -18.18 -24.76
C LEU A 120 42.02 -19.69 -24.87
N VAL A 121 40.71 -20.02 -24.93
CA VAL A 121 40.08 -21.04 -25.82
C VAL A 121 38.65 -20.58 -26.20
N ALA A 122 38.23 -20.81 -27.45
CA ALA A 122 37.04 -20.27 -28.11
C ALA A 122 35.89 -21.30 -28.34
N ALA A 123 34.75 -20.77 -28.85
CA ALA A 123 33.54 -21.40 -29.43
C ALA A 123 32.31 -21.50 -28.48
N ALA A 124 31.07 -21.15 -28.84
CA ALA A 124 30.43 -20.69 -30.09
C ALA A 124 29.18 -19.84 -29.76
N ALA A 125 28.71 -19.05 -30.74
CA ALA A 125 27.66 -18.05 -30.64
C ALA A 125 26.23 -18.61 -30.79
N VAL A 126 25.26 -18.02 -30.07
CA VAL A 126 23.91 -17.71 -30.56
C VAL A 126 23.49 -16.36 -29.96
N VAL A 127 23.48 -15.32 -30.81
CA VAL A 127 22.88 -14.01 -30.51
C VAL A 127 21.52 -13.99 -31.21
N VAL A 128 20.44 -13.93 -30.43
CA VAL A 128 19.15 -13.44 -30.92
C VAL A 128 19.17 -11.94 -30.64
N GLY A 129 19.33 -11.16 -31.72
CA GLY A 129 19.25 -9.70 -31.72
C GLY A 129 17.80 -9.22 -31.51
N GLY A 130 17.50 -7.93 -31.45
CA GLY A 130 18.27 -6.70 -31.52
C GLY A 130 17.45 -5.65 -30.75
N GLY A 131 18.02 -4.57 -30.23
CA GLY A 131 18.65 -3.52 -31.01
C GLY A 131 17.71 -2.33 -31.02
N GLY A 132 17.89 -1.41 -30.06
CA GLY A 132 17.11 -0.19 -29.95
C GLY A 132 17.49 0.88 -30.96
N ALA A 133 16.72 1.98 -30.94
CA ALA A 133 17.15 3.27 -31.48
C ALA A 133 16.60 4.40 -30.60
N MET A 134 17.52 5.14 -29.99
CA MET A 134 17.25 6.47 -29.42
C MET A 134 17.25 7.51 -30.53
N LEU A 135 16.39 8.53 -30.41
CA LEU A 135 16.72 9.89 -30.84
C LEU A 135 16.20 10.88 -29.79
N TYR A 136 17.15 11.63 -29.21
CA TYR A 136 16.95 12.79 -28.35
C TYR A 136 17.12 14.04 -29.24
N ASN A 137 16.11 14.91 -29.33
CA ASN A 137 16.31 16.33 -29.68
C ASN A 137 15.05 17.17 -29.38
N GLY A 138 15.25 18.39 -28.86
CA GLY A 138 14.22 19.42 -28.71
C GLY A 138 14.32 20.18 -27.38
N VAL A 139 15.34 21.03 -27.18
CA VAL A 139 15.33 22.48 -27.44
C VAL A 139 14.27 23.24 -26.62
N LEU A 140 14.75 24.05 -25.66
CA LEU A 140 14.02 25.17 -25.08
C LEU A 140 13.68 26.21 -26.16
N ALA A 141 12.43 26.67 -26.19
CA ALA A 141 12.11 28.01 -26.67
C ALA A 141 10.88 28.55 -25.93
N ASP A 142 11.13 29.59 -25.13
CA ASP A 142 10.16 30.57 -24.70
C ASP A 142 9.91 31.58 -25.84
N ARG A 143 8.70 32.15 -25.89
CA ARG A 143 8.17 33.25 -26.75
C ARG A 143 7.50 32.90 -28.09
N GLY A 144 6.17 33.02 -28.09
CA GLY A 144 5.46 34.12 -28.77
C GLY A 144 5.15 34.00 -30.27
N ALA A 145 3.93 34.43 -30.61
CA ALA A 145 3.45 34.89 -31.92
C ALA A 145 2.79 33.85 -32.87
N GLU A 146 1.45 33.87 -32.80
CA GLU A 146 0.44 33.95 -33.87
C GLU A 146 0.37 33.02 -35.12
N THR A 147 -0.89 32.64 -35.37
CA THR A 147 -1.56 32.20 -36.62
C THR A 147 -1.37 30.78 -37.16
N GLY A 148 -2.50 30.05 -37.28
CA GLY A 148 -2.72 29.12 -38.40
C GLY A 148 -3.33 27.76 -38.03
N ALA A 149 -4.65 27.67 -38.20
CA ALA A 149 -5.52 26.50 -38.14
C ALA A 149 -4.95 25.16 -38.69
N ALA A 150 -5.24 24.05 -37.99
CA ALA A 150 -6.10 22.97 -38.46
C ALA A 150 -6.26 21.89 -37.37
N ALA A 151 -7.51 21.59 -37.00
CA ALA A 151 -7.85 20.43 -36.19
C ALA A 151 -7.73 19.14 -37.03
N PRO A 152 -7.30 18.01 -36.45
CA PRO A 152 -7.78 16.72 -36.88
C PRO A 152 -8.99 16.31 -36.02
N LEU A 153 -10.05 15.96 -36.74
CA LEU A 153 -11.24 15.28 -36.24
C LEU A 153 -10.85 13.99 -35.50
N MET A 154 -11.17 13.87 -34.21
CA MET A 154 -11.29 12.55 -33.58
C MET A 154 -12.71 12.06 -33.85
N GLU A 155 -12.81 11.16 -34.82
CA GLU A 155 -13.97 10.36 -35.11
C GLU A 155 -14.09 9.29 -34.01
N SER A 156 -15.18 9.35 -33.26
CA SER A 156 -15.57 8.39 -32.24
C SER A 156 -16.09 7.10 -32.90
N SER A 157 -15.55 5.95 -32.50
CA SER A 157 -16.29 4.70 -32.50
C SER A 157 -15.92 3.84 -31.28
N PRO A 158 -16.89 3.08 -30.73
CA PRO A 158 -16.83 2.53 -29.40
C PRO A 158 -16.12 1.18 -29.41
N GLU A 159 -14.84 1.18 -29.06
CA GLU A 159 -14.18 -0.07 -28.70
C GLU A 159 -14.66 -0.45 -27.30
N HIS A 160 -15.43 -1.53 -27.25
CA HIS A 160 -15.82 -2.20 -26.02
C HIS A 160 -14.55 -2.45 -25.20
N SER A 161 -14.40 -1.71 -24.11
CA SER A 161 -13.34 -1.96 -23.14
C SER A 161 -13.58 -3.35 -22.55
N GLU A 162 -12.78 -4.32 -22.98
CA GLU A 162 -12.62 -5.57 -22.25
C GLU A 162 -12.23 -5.23 -20.81
N PRO A 163 -12.84 -5.88 -19.80
CA PRO A 163 -12.60 -5.50 -18.42
C PRO A 163 -11.14 -5.80 -18.06
N ASP A 164 -10.48 -4.77 -17.55
CA ASP A 164 -9.17 -4.82 -16.92
C ASP A 164 -9.25 -5.78 -15.72
N THR A 165 -8.88 -7.04 -15.95
CA THR A 165 -9.00 -8.14 -14.97
C THR A 165 -7.82 -8.13 -14.01
N ALA A 166 -7.64 -7.05 -13.24
CA ALA A 166 -6.75 -7.07 -12.06
C ALA A 166 -6.88 -5.91 -11.06
N GLN A 167 -7.86 -5.01 -11.18
CA GLN A 167 -8.13 -4.06 -10.09
C GLN A 167 -9.25 -4.60 -9.22
N SER A 168 -8.94 -4.91 -7.96
CA SER A 168 -9.96 -5.22 -6.95
C SER A 168 -10.86 -4.00 -6.80
N TYR A 169 -12.04 -4.07 -7.41
CA TYR A 169 -13.07 -3.05 -7.31
C TYR A 169 -13.45 -2.83 -5.84
N ARG A 170 -13.40 -1.58 -5.38
CA ARG A 170 -13.90 -1.18 -4.06
C ARG A 170 -14.78 0.07 -4.23
N PRO A 171 -16.00 0.09 -3.69
CA PRO A 171 -16.78 1.32 -3.63
C PRO A 171 -16.02 2.38 -2.82
N VAL A 172 -16.18 3.64 -3.20
CA VAL A 172 -15.77 4.76 -2.35
C VAL A 172 -16.79 4.87 -1.22
N VAL A 173 -16.33 4.94 0.03
CA VAL A 173 -17.20 5.23 1.18
C VAL A 173 -17.06 6.70 1.54
N VAL A 174 -18.18 7.40 1.69
CA VAL A 174 -18.27 8.78 2.15
C VAL A 174 -19.21 8.85 3.34
N GLY A 175 -19.09 9.88 4.17
CA GLY A 175 -20.08 10.20 5.19
C GLY A 175 -20.64 11.58 4.94
N SER A 176 -21.71 11.68 4.14
CA SER A 176 -22.29 12.97 3.74
C SER A 176 -22.99 13.68 4.90
N GLY A 177 -23.40 12.93 5.94
CA GLY A 177 -24.25 13.42 7.02
C GLY A 177 -25.69 13.69 6.58
N THR A 178 -26.07 13.26 5.37
CA THR A 178 -27.43 13.41 4.84
C THR A 178 -28.42 12.59 5.66
N ALA A 179 -29.51 13.23 6.07
CA ALA A 179 -30.64 12.54 6.69
C ALA A 179 -31.66 12.20 5.59
N TYR A 180 -31.48 11.04 4.97
CA TYR A 180 -32.36 10.57 3.91
C TYR A 180 -33.77 10.29 4.42
N THR A 181 -34.74 10.54 3.56
CA THR A 181 -36.16 10.24 3.81
C THR A 181 -36.76 9.61 2.57
N GLU A 182 -37.81 8.81 2.71
CA GLU A 182 -38.51 8.20 1.57
C GLU A 182 -38.97 9.26 0.56
N ALA A 183 -39.52 10.37 1.06
CA ALA A 183 -40.04 11.44 0.21
C ALA A 183 -38.96 12.28 -0.49
N GLY A 184 -37.74 12.29 0.05
CA GLY A 184 -36.63 13.12 -0.45
C GLY A 184 -35.51 12.35 -1.13
N LEU A 185 -35.59 11.01 -1.19
CA LEU A 185 -34.47 10.14 -1.55
C LEU A 185 -33.85 10.52 -2.90
N ALA A 186 -34.67 10.80 -3.93
CA ALA A 186 -34.18 11.18 -5.25
C ALA A 186 -33.37 12.49 -5.25
N ASP A 187 -33.96 13.56 -4.70
CA ASP A 187 -33.32 14.88 -4.68
C ASP A 187 -32.05 14.86 -3.81
N GLN A 188 -32.11 14.19 -2.66
CA GLN A 188 -30.98 14.05 -1.72
C GLN A 188 -29.83 13.22 -2.33
N ALA A 189 -30.16 12.14 -3.04
CA ALA A 189 -29.17 11.32 -3.72
C ALA A 189 -28.48 12.09 -4.87
N ALA A 190 -29.25 12.88 -5.63
CA ALA A 190 -28.71 13.72 -6.69
C ALA A 190 -27.75 14.80 -6.13
N GLU A 191 -28.05 15.40 -4.98
CA GLU A 191 -27.15 16.35 -4.31
C GLU A 191 -25.81 15.70 -3.90
N VAL A 192 -25.85 14.49 -3.35
CA VAL A 192 -24.62 13.75 -2.97
C VAL A 192 -23.79 13.39 -4.21
N LEU A 193 -24.43 12.96 -5.29
CA LEU A 193 -23.75 12.69 -6.57
C LEU A 193 -23.12 13.96 -7.16
N ALA A 194 -23.82 15.10 -7.10
CA ALA A 194 -23.33 16.38 -7.60
C ALA A 194 -22.18 16.95 -6.76
N ALA A 195 -22.14 16.67 -5.46
CA ALA A 195 -21.06 17.06 -4.56
C ALA A 195 -19.78 16.21 -4.71
N GLY A 196 -19.79 15.23 -5.61
CA GLY A 196 -18.72 14.25 -5.84
C GLY A 196 -17.31 14.83 -5.72
N THR A 197 -16.51 14.22 -4.84
CA THR A 197 -15.11 14.52 -4.44
C THR A 197 -14.87 15.52 -3.32
N ALA A 198 -15.88 16.22 -2.80
CA ALA A 198 -15.71 17.15 -1.66
C ALA A 198 -15.82 16.49 -0.27
N PHE A 199 -16.15 15.20 -0.20
CA PHE A 199 -16.33 14.49 1.05
C PHE A 199 -14.97 14.08 1.64
N GLU A 200 -14.66 14.59 2.83
CA GLU A 200 -13.55 14.05 3.61
C GLU A 200 -13.89 12.61 4.02
N GLN A 201 -12.93 11.69 3.91
CA GLN A 201 -13.11 10.33 4.39
C GLN A 201 -13.35 10.40 5.90
N GLY A 202 -14.61 10.23 6.30
CA GLY A 202 -14.98 10.17 7.71
C GLY A 202 -14.32 8.95 8.36
N PRO A 203 -13.94 9.04 9.64
CA PRO A 203 -13.47 7.87 10.38
C PRO A 203 -14.60 6.83 10.38
N GLY A 204 -14.40 5.73 9.66
CA GLY A 204 -15.36 4.64 9.58
C GLY A 204 -15.75 4.18 10.98
N ILE A 205 -17.05 4.25 11.29
CA ILE A 205 -17.55 3.86 12.60
C ILE A 205 -17.52 2.33 12.66
N GLN A 206 -16.58 1.79 13.43
CA GLN A 206 -16.58 0.38 13.82
C GLN A 206 -17.73 0.14 14.79
N GLU A 207 -18.91 -0.14 14.26
CA GLU A 207 -19.98 -0.81 15.00
C GLU A 207 -20.05 -2.28 14.62
N ASN A 208 -20.62 -3.06 15.53
CA ASN A 208 -20.58 -4.51 15.63
C ASN A 208 -21.46 -5.19 14.56
N THR A 209 -21.25 -4.85 13.29
CA THR A 209 -21.96 -5.38 12.14
C THR A 209 -21.15 -6.51 11.52
N ARG A 210 -21.83 -7.55 11.03
CA ARG A 210 -21.19 -8.69 10.33
C ARG A 210 -20.43 -8.26 9.07
N TYR A 211 -20.85 -7.16 8.45
CA TYR A 211 -20.27 -6.59 7.24
C TYR A 211 -19.86 -5.14 7.48
N SER A 212 -18.76 -4.72 6.83
CA SER A 212 -18.48 -3.30 6.61
C SER A 212 -19.40 -2.75 5.50
N PRO A 213 -19.55 -1.42 5.36
CA PRO A 213 -20.35 -0.83 4.28
C PRO A 213 -19.94 -1.36 2.89
N GLU A 214 -18.63 -1.53 2.65
CA GLU A 214 -18.10 -2.08 1.41
C GLU A 214 -18.39 -3.58 1.27
N GLY A 215 -18.32 -4.33 2.37
CA GLY A 215 -18.63 -5.76 2.38
C GLY A 215 -20.10 -6.02 2.06
N CYS A 216 -21.00 -5.18 2.60
CA CYS A 216 -22.42 -5.23 2.29
C CYS A 216 -22.68 -4.88 0.82
N ALA A 217 -22.08 -3.80 0.32
CA ALA A 217 -22.17 -3.41 -1.08
C ALA A 217 -21.68 -4.53 -2.02
N ALA A 218 -20.56 -5.18 -1.70
CA ALA A 218 -20.04 -6.29 -2.49
C ALA A 218 -21.01 -7.50 -2.51
N ALA A 219 -21.51 -7.92 -1.36
CA ALA A 219 -22.44 -9.05 -1.25
C ALA A 219 -23.77 -8.78 -1.98
N LEU A 220 -24.34 -7.58 -1.78
CA LEU A 220 -25.58 -7.17 -2.42
C LEU A 220 -25.40 -7.00 -3.94
N GLY A 221 -24.25 -6.48 -4.37
CA GLY A 221 -23.90 -6.33 -5.78
C GLY A 221 -23.82 -7.67 -6.50
N GLU A 222 -23.23 -8.69 -5.87
CA GLU A 222 -23.20 -10.06 -6.40
C GLU A 222 -24.61 -10.64 -6.59
N GLN A 223 -25.49 -10.43 -5.62
CA GLN A 223 -26.86 -10.95 -5.66
C GLN A 223 -27.73 -10.21 -6.70
N LEU A 224 -27.62 -8.88 -6.78
CA LEU A 224 -28.38 -8.04 -7.70
C LEU A 224 -27.80 -8.01 -9.13
N GLY A 225 -26.57 -8.51 -9.32
CA GLY A 225 -25.87 -8.42 -10.59
C GLY A 225 -25.47 -6.99 -10.96
N THR A 226 -25.23 -6.15 -9.96
CA THR A 226 -24.86 -4.73 -10.12
C THR A 226 -23.55 -4.43 -9.40
N ARG A 227 -22.99 -3.24 -9.65
CA ARG A 227 -21.76 -2.77 -9.01
C ARG A 227 -22.01 -1.41 -8.35
N PHE A 228 -21.69 -1.31 -7.07
CA PHE A 228 -21.83 -0.07 -6.31
C PHE A 228 -20.53 0.73 -6.31
N THR A 229 -20.53 1.92 -6.90
CA THR A 229 -19.31 2.76 -7.00
C THR A 229 -19.13 3.69 -5.81
N LEU A 230 -20.22 3.99 -5.12
CA LEU A 230 -20.25 4.89 -3.97
C LEU A 230 -21.16 4.30 -2.89
N VAL A 231 -20.74 4.42 -1.64
CA VAL A 231 -21.52 4.12 -0.44
C VAL A 231 -21.48 5.36 0.44
N ASP A 232 -22.64 5.85 0.82
CA ASP A 232 -22.78 6.95 1.76
C ASP A 232 -23.22 6.40 3.14
N ASP A 233 -22.36 6.58 4.14
CA ASP A 233 -22.59 6.26 5.54
C ASP A 233 -23.37 7.41 6.19
N ALA A 234 -24.68 7.22 6.32
CA ALA A 234 -25.64 8.29 6.56
C ALA A 234 -26.80 7.81 7.46
N GLY A 235 -27.94 8.51 7.40
CA GLY A 235 -29.16 8.07 8.06
C GLY A 235 -30.33 8.00 7.10
N TYR A 236 -31.26 7.08 7.33
CA TYR A 236 -32.53 6.98 6.63
C TYR A 236 -33.68 6.91 7.63
N GLU A 237 -34.70 7.77 7.48
CA GLU A 237 -35.88 7.83 8.36
C GLU A 237 -35.50 7.94 9.86
N GLY A 238 -34.40 8.65 10.15
CA GLY A 238 -33.90 8.87 11.51
C GLY A 238 -33.13 7.70 12.12
N ALA A 239 -32.88 6.63 11.38
CA ALA A 239 -32.01 5.52 11.78
C ALA A 239 -30.70 5.52 10.97
N PRO A 240 -29.57 5.02 11.51
CA PRO A 240 -28.36 4.79 10.72
C PRO A 240 -28.62 3.86 9.53
N ALA A 241 -28.08 4.19 8.36
CA ALA A 241 -28.25 3.41 7.14
C ALA A 241 -27.11 3.70 6.16
N TRP A 242 -26.89 2.78 5.22
CA TRP A 242 -25.98 2.96 4.10
C TRP A 242 -26.76 3.19 2.82
N VAL A 243 -26.37 4.22 2.06
CA VAL A 243 -26.96 4.51 0.75
C VAL A 243 -25.97 4.13 -0.33
N LEU A 244 -26.32 3.13 -1.13
CA LEU A 244 -25.46 2.52 -2.14
C LEU A 244 -25.85 3.02 -3.53
N PHE A 245 -24.87 3.47 -4.30
CA PHE A 245 -25.08 4.05 -5.63
C PHE A 245 -24.49 3.13 -6.71
N ALA A 246 -25.34 2.64 -7.59
CA ALA A 246 -24.99 1.76 -8.70
C ALA A 246 -25.23 2.47 -10.05
N PRO A 247 -24.18 2.88 -10.77
CA PRO A 247 -24.34 3.55 -12.06
C PRO A 247 -24.84 2.57 -13.14
N GLU A 248 -25.90 2.96 -13.83
CA GLU A 248 -26.53 2.28 -14.96
C GLU A 248 -26.63 3.25 -16.17
N GLY A 249 -25.53 3.39 -16.90
CA GLY A 249 -25.46 4.30 -18.05
C GLY A 249 -25.54 5.77 -17.62
N GLU A 250 -26.60 6.47 -18.03
CA GLU A 250 -26.88 7.87 -17.65
C GLU A 250 -27.69 7.97 -16.36
N LYS A 251 -28.01 6.84 -15.73
CA LYS A 251 -28.77 6.78 -14.48
C LYS A 251 -27.93 6.19 -13.37
N VAL A 252 -28.36 6.43 -12.14
CA VAL A 252 -27.79 5.83 -10.93
C VAL A 252 -28.92 5.24 -10.12
N ASP A 253 -28.87 3.93 -9.91
CA ASP A 253 -29.73 3.25 -8.97
C ASP A 253 -29.22 3.48 -7.54
N VAL A 254 -30.14 3.81 -6.65
CA VAL A 254 -29.88 4.19 -5.27
C VAL A 254 -30.60 3.21 -4.36
N TYR A 255 -29.84 2.50 -3.53
CA TYR A 255 -30.36 1.50 -2.60
C TYR A 255 -30.09 1.97 -1.17
N VAL A 256 -31.10 1.98 -0.33
CA VAL A 256 -30.95 2.23 1.10
C VAL A 256 -30.92 0.90 1.83
N VAL A 257 -29.89 0.69 2.64
CA VAL A 257 -29.65 -0.57 3.35
C VAL A 257 -29.44 -0.30 4.83
N GLY A 258 -30.03 -1.14 5.68
CA GLY A 258 -29.80 -1.08 7.13
C GLY A 258 -28.36 -1.41 7.51
N THR A 259 -27.88 -0.88 8.64
CA THR A 259 -26.54 -1.17 9.16
C THR A 259 -26.39 -2.59 9.72
N ASP A 260 -27.42 -3.44 9.64
CA ASP A 260 -27.44 -4.85 10.04
C ASP A 260 -27.39 -5.81 8.83
N CYS A 261 -26.97 -5.29 7.66
CA CYS A 261 -26.86 -6.00 6.39
C CYS A 261 -26.38 -7.45 6.52
N THR A 262 -27.06 -8.35 5.82
CA THR A 262 -26.80 -9.78 5.75
C THR A 262 -26.30 -10.24 4.37
N GLY A 263 -26.40 -9.38 3.36
CA GLY A 263 -26.11 -9.66 1.96
C GLY A 263 -27.33 -10.15 1.16
N ASP A 264 -28.54 -10.02 1.69
CA ASP A 264 -29.79 -10.41 1.00
C ASP A 264 -30.69 -9.20 0.75
N ALA A 265 -30.83 -8.83 -0.51
CA ALA A 265 -31.63 -7.70 -0.99
C ALA A 265 -33.08 -7.73 -0.52
N ASN A 266 -33.65 -8.92 -0.31
CA ASN A 266 -35.05 -9.03 0.10
C ASN A 266 -35.27 -8.62 1.57
N THR A 267 -34.22 -8.69 2.39
CA THR A 267 -34.29 -8.35 3.81
C THR A 267 -33.60 -7.04 4.13
N ASP A 268 -32.55 -6.72 3.38
CA ASP A 268 -31.62 -5.65 3.74
C ASP A 268 -31.98 -4.31 3.08
N VAL A 269 -32.62 -4.34 1.90
CA VAL A 269 -33.02 -3.12 1.18
C VAL A 269 -34.27 -2.53 1.80
N LEU A 270 -34.12 -1.34 2.37
CA LEU A 270 -35.19 -0.56 2.99
C LEU A 270 -35.94 0.31 1.97
N ALA A 271 -35.21 0.85 1.00
CA ALA A 271 -35.75 1.67 -0.08
C ALA A 271 -34.90 1.59 -1.35
N PHE A 272 -35.50 1.91 -2.48
CA PHE A 272 -34.86 1.92 -3.80
C PHE A 272 -35.42 3.07 -4.63
N GLU A 273 -34.54 3.77 -5.36
CA GLU A 273 -34.89 4.85 -6.28
C GLU A 273 -33.88 4.89 -7.43
N THR A 274 -34.27 5.42 -8.60
CA THR A 274 -33.34 5.65 -9.72
C THR A 274 -33.28 7.14 -10.02
N VAL A 275 -32.08 7.72 -10.01
CA VAL A 275 -31.83 9.13 -10.30
C VAL A 275 -31.02 9.30 -11.58
N GLU A 276 -31.08 10.47 -12.20
CA GLU A 276 -30.20 10.81 -13.33
C GLU A 276 -28.78 11.09 -12.84
N ALA A 277 -27.78 10.63 -13.58
CA ALA A 277 -26.39 10.94 -13.28
C ALA A 277 -26.11 12.44 -13.57
N PRO A 278 -25.25 13.10 -12.77
CA PRO A 278 -24.87 14.50 -12.97
C PRO A 278 -24.04 14.73 -14.24
#